data_AF-A0A418Y0H0-F1
#
_entry.id   AF-A0A418Y0H0-F1
#
_cell.length_a   1.000
_cell.length_b   1.000
_cell.length_c   1.000
_cell.angle_alpha   90.00
_cell.angle_beta   90.00
_cell.angle_gamma   90.00
#
_symmetry.space_group_name_H-M   'P 1'
#
loop_
_entity.id
_entity.type
_entity.pdbx_description
1 polymer ?
#
loop_
_entity_poly.entity_id
_entity_poly.type
_entity_poly.pdbx_seq_one_letter_code
_entity_poly.pdbx_strand_id
1 'polypeptide(L)'
;MRKGIIQITLAVALMAISLWSLIWVFSSASLASAYCGADFSLFHSEFRCQQPFVAMILCVVFGLLGVLLALLGVKNLRVGKAHNKALLPTSGRAQR
;
A
#
# COMPACT_ATOMS: atom_id res chain seq x y z
N MET A 1 8.39 12.66 15.28
CA MET A 1 7.20 12.75 14.40
C MET A 1 7.50 12.61 12.90
N ARG A 2 8.61 13.13 12.35
CA ARG A 2 8.93 13.02 10.90
C ARG A 2 8.85 11.59 10.34
N LYS A 3 9.38 10.59 11.05
CA LYS A 3 9.40 9.18 10.61
C LYS A 3 7.98 8.60 10.36
N GLY A 4 7.01 8.92 11.22
CA GLY A 4 5.63 8.43 11.08
C GLY A 4 4.89 9.08 9.90
N ILE A 5 5.12 10.37 9.64
CA ILE A 5 4.54 11.07 8.49
C ILE A 5 5.09 10.47 7.19
N ILE A 6 6.42 10.28 7.10
CA ILE A 6 7.06 9.66 5.92
C ILE A 6 6.48 8.27 5.65
N GLN A 7 6.28 7.45 6.69
CA GLN A 7 5.69 6.10 6.54
C GLN A 7 4.25 6.14 6.01
N ILE A 8 3.42 7.09 6.49
CA ILE A 8 2.05 7.26 5.99
C ILE A 8 2.05 7.72 4.54
N THR A 9 2.88 8.71 4.18
CA THR A 9 2.99 9.18 2.80
C THR A 9 3.41 8.05 1.86
N LEU A 10 4.39 7.24 2.26
CA LEU A 10 4.84 6.10 1.47
C LEU A 10 3.73 5.03 1.33
N ALA A 11 2.99 4.76 2.41
CA ALA A 11 1.89 3.83 2.40
C ALA A 11 0.78 4.26 1.42
N VAL A 12 0.44 5.55 1.38
CA VAL A 12 -0.55 6.09 0.44
C VAL A 12 -0.08 5.89 -1.01
N ALA A 13 1.20 6.17 -1.31
CA ALA A 13 1.75 5.96 -2.64
C ALA A 13 1.71 4.46 -3.05
N LEU A 14 2.08 3.55 -2.14
CA LEU A 14 2.04 2.11 -2.39
C LEU A 14 0.61 1.59 -2.61
N MET A 15 -0.36 2.13 -1.86
CA MET A 15 -1.77 1.79 -2.07
C MET A 15 -2.29 2.26 -3.42
N ALA A 16 -1.90 3.46 -3.88
CA ALA A 16 -2.24 3.94 -5.21
C ALA A 16 -1.65 3.04 -6.31
N ILE A 17 -0.40 2.59 -6.15
CA ILE A 17 0.25 1.64 -7.06
C ILE A 17 -0.50 0.30 -7.07
N SER A 18 -0.90 -0.22 -5.90
CA SER A 18 -1.68 -1.46 -5.80
C SER A 18 -3.02 -1.36 -6.54
N LEU A 19 -3.77 -0.26 -6.37
CA LEU A 19 -5.01 -0.02 -7.11
C LEU A 19 -4.78 0.10 -8.62
N TRP A 20 -3.70 0.76 -9.03
CA TRP A 20 -3.31 0.84 -10.43
C TRP A 20 -2.99 -0.54 -11.01
N SER A 21 -2.23 -1.36 -10.28
CA SER A 21 -1.94 -2.75 -10.66
C SER A 21 -3.22 -3.59 -10.76
N LEU A 22 -4.22 -3.36 -9.91
CA LEU A 22 -5.50 -4.06 -9.95
C LEU A 22 -6.28 -3.74 -11.24
N ILE A 23 -6.31 -2.46 -11.65
CA ILE A 23 -6.87 -2.06 -12.95
C ILE A 23 -6.08 -2.69 -14.09
N TRP A 24 -4.76 -2.74 -13.97
CA TRP A 24 -3.89 -3.36 -14.97
C TRP A 24 -4.16 -4.86 -15.12
N VAL A 25 -4.42 -5.59 -14.04
CA VAL A 25 -4.84 -7.00 -14.08
C VAL A 25 -6.08 -7.18 -14.94
N PHE A 26 -7.14 -6.40 -14.70
CA PHE A 26 -8.38 -6.52 -15.47
C PHE A 26 -8.17 -6.20 -16.95
N SER A 27 -7.38 -5.16 -17.26
CA SER A 27 -7.04 -4.80 -18.63
C SER A 27 -6.27 -5.92 -19.34
N SER A 28 -5.22 -6.46 -18.69
CA SER A 28 -4.43 -7.57 -19.25
C SER A 28 -5.23 -8.87 -19.34
N ALA A 29 -6.10 -9.17 -18.38
CA ALA A 29 -6.96 -10.35 -18.41
C ALA A 29 -7.96 -10.30 -19.56
N SER A 30 -8.58 -9.14 -19.83
CA SER A 30 -9.50 -8.96 -20.95
C SER A 30 -8.81 -9.08 -22.32
N LEU A 31 -7.56 -8.64 -22.43
CA LEU A 31 -6.78 -8.77 -23.66
C LEU A 31 -6.32 -10.22 -23.89
N ALA A 32 -5.87 -10.86 -22.82
CA ALA A 32 -5.40 -12.24 -22.84
C ALA A 32 -6.55 -13.25 -22.95
N SER A 33 -7.76 -12.98 -22.47
CA SER A 33 -8.91 -13.88 -22.64
C SER A 33 -9.28 -14.08 -24.10
N ALA A 34 -9.11 -13.05 -24.94
CA ALA A 34 -9.34 -13.14 -26.38
C ALA A 34 -8.29 -14.00 -27.11
N TYR A 35 -7.08 -14.13 -26.55
CA TYR A 35 -5.95 -14.83 -27.17
C TYR A 35 -5.70 -16.22 -26.58
N CYS A 36 -5.91 -16.38 -25.28
CA CYS A 36 -5.56 -17.57 -24.49
C CYS A 36 -6.81 -18.34 -24.00
N GLY A 37 -8.01 -17.96 -24.42
CA GLY A 37 -9.24 -18.71 -24.10
C GLY A 37 -9.59 -18.77 -22.60
N ALA A 38 -9.15 -17.77 -21.81
CA ALA A 38 -9.24 -17.73 -20.36
C ALA A 38 -8.38 -18.76 -19.59
N ASP A 39 -7.49 -19.50 -20.26
CA ASP A 39 -6.46 -20.32 -19.62
C ASP A 39 -5.26 -19.44 -19.22
N PHE A 40 -5.35 -18.84 -18.04
CA PHE A 40 -4.27 -18.05 -17.47
C PHE A 40 -3.35 -18.96 -16.64
N SER A 41 -2.09 -19.11 -17.06
CA SER A 41 -1.11 -19.87 -16.30
C SER A 41 0.22 -19.14 -16.23
N LEU A 42 0.88 -19.23 -15.07
CA LEU A 42 2.20 -18.66 -14.82
C LEU A 42 3.31 -19.28 -15.68
N PHE A 43 3.08 -20.50 -16.18
CA PHE A 43 4.02 -21.25 -17.01
C PHE A 43 3.51 -21.42 -18.44
N HIS A 44 2.67 -20.51 -18.93
CA HIS A 44 2.24 -20.55 -20.33
C HIS A 44 3.42 -20.24 -21.27
N SER A 45 3.48 -20.86 -22.44
CA SER A 45 4.54 -20.61 -23.42
C SER A 45 4.55 -19.18 -23.93
N GLU A 46 3.39 -18.52 -23.92
CA GLU A 46 3.19 -17.17 -24.40
C GLU A 46 3.20 -16.14 -23.26
N PHE A 47 4.10 -15.16 -23.36
CA PHE A 47 4.25 -14.08 -22.38
C PHE A 47 2.96 -13.27 -22.15
N ARG A 48 2.08 -13.20 -23.17
CA ARG A 48 0.80 -12.49 -23.08
C ARG A 48 -0.17 -13.10 -22.06
N CYS A 49 -0.16 -14.42 -21.92
CA CYS A 49 -1.05 -15.10 -20.96
C CYS A 49 -0.51 -15.05 -19.51
N GLN A 50 0.78 -14.73 -19.34
CA GLN A 50 1.43 -14.61 -18.02
C GLN A 50 1.24 -13.22 -17.39
N GLN A 51 1.10 -12.17 -18.19
CA GLN A 51 0.95 -10.78 -17.74
C GLN A 51 -0.10 -10.54 -16.64
N PRO A 52 -1.34 -11.06 -16.72
CA PRO A 52 -2.34 -10.82 -15.68
C PRO A 52 -1.92 -11.41 -14.33
N PHE A 53 -1.21 -12.54 -14.32
CA PHE A 53 -0.68 -13.14 -13.09
C PHE A 53 0.45 -12.32 -12.49
N VAL A 54 1.36 -11.78 -13.31
CA VAL A 54 2.44 -10.89 -12.83
C VAL A 54 1.86 -9.61 -12.22
N ALA A 55 0.86 -9.01 -12.88
CA ALA A 55 0.18 -7.83 -12.38
C ALA A 55 -0.57 -8.12 -11.05
N MET A 56 -1.16 -9.31 -10.92
CA MET A 56 -1.80 -9.78 -9.68
C MET A 56 -0.79 -9.88 -8.53
N ILE A 57 0.37 -10.48 -8.78
CA ILE A 57 1.44 -10.60 -7.77
C ILE A 57 1.89 -9.20 -7.33
N LEU A 58 2.12 -8.28 -8.27
CA LEU A 58 2.46 -6.89 -7.94
C LEU A 58 1.39 -6.23 -7.07
N CYS A 59 0.12 -6.38 -7.45
CA CYS A 59 -1.00 -5.81 -6.71
C CYS A 59 -1.03 -6.28 -5.25
N VAL A 60 -0.86 -7.59 -5.01
CA VAL A 60 -0.86 -8.19 -3.67
C VAL A 60 0.36 -7.73 -2.87
N VAL A 61 1.56 -7.76 -3.46
CA VAL A 61 2.80 -7.37 -2.79
C VAL A 61 2.75 -5.90 -2.37
N PHE A 62 2.40 -5.00 -3.29
CA PHE A 62 2.32 -3.57 -2.99
C PHE A 62 1.16 -3.23 -2.03
N GLY A 63 0.03 -3.94 -2.14
CA GLY A 63 -1.09 -3.79 -1.21
C GLY A 63 -0.72 -4.20 0.22
N LEU A 64 -0.09 -5.36 0.39
CA LEU A 64 0.37 -5.85 1.71
C LEU A 64 1.43 -4.91 2.32
N LEU A 65 2.43 -4.51 1.54
CA LEU A 65 3.43 -3.54 1.98
C LEU A 65 2.79 -2.20 2.38
N GLY A 66 1.86 -1.68 1.58
CA GLY A 66 1.13 -0.45 1.86
C GLY A 66 0.37 -0.53 3.18
N VAL A 67 -0.39 -1.61 3.41
CA VAL A 67 -1.13 -1.84 4.66
C VAL A 67 -0.19 -1.93 5.87
N LEU A 68 0.90 -2.70 5.77
CA LEU A 68 1.88 -2.83 6.85
C LEU A 68 2.52 -1.49 7.21
N LEU A 69 2.96 -0.71 6.22
CA LEU A 69 3.53 0.62 6.45
C LEU A 69 2.48 1.59 7.04
N ALA A 70 1.23 1.52 6.61
CA ALA A 70 0.16 2.34 7.18
C ALA A 70 -0.04 2.04 8.67
N LEU A 71 -0.12 0.75 9.04
CA LEU A 71 -0.28 0.32 10.44
C LEU A 71 0.91 0.76 11.31
N LEU A 72 2.14 0.59 10.82
CA LEU A 72 3.36 1.04 11.49
C LEU A 72 3.41 2.58 11.62
N GLY A 73 3.05 3.30 10.56
CA GLY A 73 2.98 4.76 10.54
C GLY A 73 1.98 5.30 11.55
N VAL A 74 0.77 4.74 11.61
CA VAL A 74 -0.26 5.14 12.57
C VAL A 74 0.20 4.87 14.01
N LYS A 75 0.81 3.70 14.28
CA LYS A 75 1.40 3.39 15.58
C LYS A 75 2.45 4.43 16.00
N ASN A 76 3.37 4.76 15.10
CA ASN A 76 4.44 5.74 15.36
C ASN A 76 3.91 7.17 15.56
N LEU A 77 2.84 7.55 14.87
CA LEU A 77 2.17 8.85 15.07
C LEU A 77 1.43 8.92 16.42
N ARG A 78 0.76 7.82 16.84
CA ARG A 78 0.07 7.74 18.13
C ARG A 78 1.05 7.82 19.31
N VAL A 79 2.16 7.07 19.25
CA VAL A 79 3.22 7.13 20.26
C VAL A 79 3.85 8.53 20.32
N GLY A 80 4.11 9.14 19.16
CA GLY A 80 4.63 10.51 19.09
C GLY A 80 3.69 11.57 19.69
N LYS A 81 2.37 11.44 19.47
CA LYS A 81 1.37 12.32 20.10
C LYS A 81 1.31 12.13 21.62
N ALA A 82 1.35 10.88 22.11
CA ALA A 82 1.34 10.60 23.54
C ALA A 82 2.54 11.21 24.27
N HIS A 83 3.74 11.08 23.68
CA HIS A 83 4.97 11.65 24.26
C HIS A 83 4.96 13.19 24.24
N ASN A 84 4.48 13.81 23.16
CA ASN A 84 4.38 15.27 23.07
C ASN A 84 3.37 15.84 24.08
N LYS A 85 2.25 15.13 24.30
CA LYS A 85 1.26 15.51 25.32
C LYS A 85 1.83 15.42 26.74
N ALA A 86 2.71 14.46 27.01
CA ALA A 86 3.42 14.34 28.30
C ALA A 86 4.48 15.43 28.50
N LEU A 87 5.08 15.95 27.42
CA LEU A 87 6.01 17.08 27.44
C LEU A 87 5.33 18.45 27.60
N LEU A 88 4.01 18.52 27.58
CA LEU A 88 3.24 19.70 27.95
C LEU A 88 2.65 19.52 29.37
N PRO A 89 3.47 19.44 30.44
CA PRO A 89 2.91 19.59 31.77
C PRO A 89 2.54 21.07 31.94
N THR A 90 1.25 21.35 32.07
CA THR A 90 0.75 22.37 33.00
C THR A 90 1.38 23.77 32.95
N SER A 91 1.64 24.37 31.78
CA SER A 91 1.83 25.83 31.69
C SER A 91 0.46 26.51 31.61
N GLY A 92 -0.29 26.45 32.71
CA GLY A 92 -1.65 27.00 32.79
C GLY A 92 -2.19 27.21 34.20
N ARG A 93 -1.35 27.09 35.25
CA ARG A 93 -1.81 27.25 36.64
C ARG A 93 -0.77 27.94 37.54
N ALA A 94 -0.20 29.06 37.10
CA ALA A 94 0.65 29.90 37.95
C ALA A 94 0.61 31.38 37.50
N GLN A 95 -0.56 32.01 37.57
CA GLN A 95 -0.70 33.46 37.74
C GLN A 95 -2.16 33.78 38.11
N ARG A 96 -2.54 33.41 39.33
CA ARG A 96 -3.59 34.08 40.12
C ARG A 96 -3.03 34.29 41.51
#